data_AF-A0A350ZYM4-F1
#
_entry.id   AF-A0A350ZYM4-F1
#
_cell.length_a   1.000
_cell.length_b   1.000
_cell.length_c   1.000
_cell.angle_alpha   90.00
_cell.angle_beta   90.00
_cell.angle_gamma   90.00
#
_symmetry.space_group_name_H-M   'P 1'
#
loop_
_entity.id
_entity.type
_entity.pdbx_description
1 polymer ?
#
loop_
_entity_poly.entity_id
_entity_poly.type
_entity_poly.pdbx_seq_one_letter_code
_entity_poly.pdbx_strand_id
1 'polypeptide(L)'
;MLTVAEAAIPLPLPGVKPGLANIVTLVVLARWGWREAVWVSLLRVLAGSLLLGQFLAPGFFLSLSGAVASLLVLGIAVRLPKRWFGPVSQSILAAFAHIGAQLVVARLWLVPHDGVFYLLPVFALAAVVFGLVNGLIAARLLR
;
A
#
# COMPACT_ATOMS: atom_id res chain seq x y z
N MET A 1 15.99 33.88 -2.31
CA MET A 1 15.51 33.77 -3.70
C MET A 1 16.53 32.99 -4.55
N LEU A 2 16.80 31.72 -4.21
CA LEU A 2 17.59 30.78 -5.02
C LEU A 2 17.31 29.30 -4.65
N THR A 3 16.66 29.03 -3.51
CA THR A 3 16.26 27.67 -3.08
C THR A 3 14.88 27.20 -3.57
N VAL A 4 14.13 28.04 -4.30
CA VAL A 4 12.77 27.70 -4.79
C VAL A 4 12.80 27.11 -6.22
N ALA A 5 13.91 27.25 -6.95
CA ALA A 5 13.99 26.89 -8.37
C ALA A 5 14.50 25.46 -8.66
N GLU A 6 15.13 24.78 -7.70
CA GLU A 6 15.58 23.38 -7.88
C GLU A 6 14.50 22.34 -7.57
N ALA A 7 13.35 22.76 -7.03
CA ALA A 7 12.17 21.89 -6.87
C ALA A 7 11.39 21.66 -8.19
N ALA A 8 11.87 22.23 -9.30
CA ALA A 8 11.16 22.29 -10.58
C ALA A 8 11.51 21.17 -11.57
N ILE A 9 12.20 20.12 -11.13
CA ILE A 9 11.94 18.80 -11.73
C ILE A 9 10.92 18.12 -10.81
N PRO A 10 9.61 18.16 -11.13
CA PRO A 10 8.66 17.29 -10.47
C PRO A 10 8.97 15.87 -10.96
N LEU A 11 10.01 15.24 -10.40
CA LEU A 11 9.99 13.80 -10.31
C LEU A 11 8.66 13.47 -9.61
N PRO A 12 7.87 12.51 -10.12
CA PRO A 12 6.67 12.07 -9.44
C PRO A 12 7.11 11.36 -8.15
N LEU A 13 7.38 12.17 -7.12
CA LEU A 13 7.86 11.84 -5.79
C LEU A 13 9.22 11.09 -5.76
N PRO A 14 10.31 11.73 -5.28
CA PRO A 14 11.50 10.99 -4.90
C PRO A 14 11.14 10.07 -3.73
N GLY A 15 11.15 8.75 -3.97
CA GLY A 15 11.17 7.73 -2.92
C GLY A 15 9.98 6.79 -2.83
N VAL A 16 8.79 7.11 -3.37
CA VAL A 16 7.63 6.20 -3.30
C VAL A 16 6.79 6.34 -4.56
N LYS A 17 6.91 5.39 -5.49
CA LYS A 17 5.90 5.19 -6.54
C LYS A 17 4.66 4.59 -5.88
N PRO A 18 3.57 5.35 -5.70
CA PRO A 18 2.36 4.84 -5.06
C PRO A 18 1.82 3.72 -5.96
N GLY A 19 1.92 2.48 -5.49
CA GLY A 19 1.44 1.29 -6.22
C GLY A 19 2.49 0.22 -6.47
N LEU A 20 3.75 0.57 -6.77
CA LEU A 20 4.81 -0.43 -7.03
C LEU A 20 5.04 -1.35 -5.84
N ALA A 21 4.99 -0.78 -4.64
CA ALA A 21 5.13 -1.50 -3.40
C ALA A 21 4.20 -2.72 -3.31
N ASN A 22 2.91 -2.56 -3.63
CA ASN A 22 1.93 -3.64 -3.56
C ASN A 22 2.12 -4.67 -4.68
N ILE A 23 2.58 -4.26 -5.87
CA ILE A 23 2.91 -5.19 -6.96
C ILE A 23 3.99 -6.17 -6.52
N VAL A 24 5.07 -5.67 -5.91
CA VAL A 24 6.16 -6.54 -5.41
C VAL A 24 5.63 -7.52 -4.37
N THR A 25 4.82 -7.06 -3.40
CA THR A 25 4.23 -7.97 -2.40
C THR A 25 3.35 -9.05 -3.04
N LEU A 26 2.52 -8.72 -4.03
CA LEU A 26 1.67 -9.68 -4.75
C LEU A 26 2.48 -10.68 -5.57
N VAL A 27 3.49 -10.21 -6.31
CA VAL A 27 4.37 -11.08 -7.09
C VAL A 27 5.16 -12.00 -6.18
N VAL A 28 5.67 -11.47 -5.06
CA VAL A 28 6.41 -12.26 -4.07
C VAL A 28 5.51 -13.34 -3.46
N LEU A 29 4.29 -12.95 -3.08
CA LEU A 29 3.28 -13.86 -2.55
C LEU A 29 2.93 -15.00 -3.52
N ALA A 30 2.83 -14.68 -4.81
CA ALA A 30 2.46 -15.65 -5.83
C ALA A 30 3.61 -16.62 -6.20
N ARG A 31 4.87 -16.15 -6.19
CA ARG A 31 6.03 -16.95 -6.64
C ARG A 31 6.79 -17.63 -5.52
N TRP A 32 6.98 -16.96 -4.37
CA TRP A 32 7.78 -17.48 -3.25
C TRP A 32 6.94 -17.84 -2.04
N GLY A 33 5.74 -17.27 -1.90
CA GLY A 33 4.78 -17.63 -0.87
C GLY A 33 4.59 -16.58 0.20
N TRP A 34 3.83 -16.96 1.24
CA TRP A 34 3.35 -16.05 2.26
C TRP A 34 4.45 -15.47 3.14
N ARG A 35 5.42 -16.30 3.57
CA ARG A 35 6.45 -15.89 4.53
C ARG A 35 7.34 -14.80 3.92
N GLU A 36 7.69 -14.97 2.66
CA GLU A 36 8.53 -14.09 1.88
C GLU A 36 7.81 -12.78 1.58
N ALA A 37 6.50 -12.84 1.28
CA ALA A 37 5.68 -11.65 1.08
C ALA A 37 5.59 -10.79 2.35
N VAL A 38 5.45 -11.42 3.52
CA VAL A 38 5.47 -10.74 4.82
C VAL A 38 6.82 -10.05 5.04
N TRP A 39 7.93 -10.76 4.88
CA TRP A 39 9.26 -10.19 5.05
C TRP A 39 9.53 -9.01 4.11
N VAL A 40 9.27 -9.18 2.82
CA VAL A 40 9.48 -8.12 1.82
C VAL A 40 8.62 -6.88 2.13
N SER A 41 7.36 -7.09 2.53
CA SER A 41 6.46 -5.98 2.89
C SER A 41 6.94 -5.23 4.14
N LEU A 42 7.36 -5.94 5.20
CA LEU A 42 7.84 -5.32 6.43
C LEU A 42 9.18 -4.62 6.25
N LEU A 43 10.14 -5.27 5.59
CA LEU A 43 11.44 -4.68 5.27
C LEU A 43 11.28 -3.41 4.43
N ARG A 44 10.34 -3.41 3.47
CA ARG A 44 10.01 -2.20 2.69
C ARG A 44 9.52 -1.06 3.57
N VAL A 45 8.64 -1.31 4.54
CA VAL A 45 8.15 -0.26 5.45
C VAL A 45 9.29 0.28 6.31
N LEU A 46 10.10 -0.61 6.89
CA LEU A 46 11.26 -0.23 7.71
C LEU A 46 12.25 0.59 6.87
N ALA A 47 12.71 0.06 5.74
CA ALA A 47 13.65 0.73 4.86
C ALA A 47 13.10 2.07 4.35
N GLY A 48 11.84 2.12 3.90
CA GLY A 48 11.22 3.36 3.44
C GLY A 48 11.18 4.44 4.53
N SER A 49 10.85 4.07 5.76
CA SER A 49 10.83 5.01 6.88
C SER A 49 12.23 5.49 7.28
N LEU A 50 13.24 4.61 7.26
CA LEU A 50 14.63 4.96 7.56
C LEU A 50 15.20 5.90 6.49
N LEU A 51 15.00 5.60 5.21
CA LEU A 51 15.48 6.40 4.09
C LEU A 51 14.86 7.80 4.06
N LEU A 52 13.59 7.93 4.46
CA LEU A 52 12.91 9.22 4.57
C LEU A 52 13.18 9.95 5.89
N GLY A 53 13.97 9.37 6.81
CA GLY A 53 14.20 9.92 8.13
C GLY A 53 12.94 9.99 9.02
N GLN A 54 11.92 9.18 8.69
CA GLN A 54 10.62 9.11 9.36
C GLN A 54 10.48 7.84 10.21
N PHE A 55 11.60 7.20 10.56
CA PHE A 55 11.58 6.02 11.42
C PHE A 55 10.97 6.38 12.78
N LEU A 56 9.94 5.63 13.21
CA LEU A 56 9.12 5.90 14.41
C LEU A 56 8.32 7.22 14.39
N ALA A 57 8.29 7.95 13.27
CA ALA A 57 7.36 9.06 13.09
C ALA A 57 5.94 8.55 12.79
N PRO A 58 4.88 9.40 12.87
CA PRO A 58 3.51 8.96 12.58
C PRO A 58 3.36 8.31 11.19
N GLY A 59 4.12 8.76 10.19
CA GLY A 59 4.15 8.17 8.86
C GLY A 59 4.60 6.70 8.84
N PHE A 60 5.53 6.30 9.72
CA PHE A 60 5.95 4.91 9.86
C PHE A 60 4.79 4.03 10.33
N PHE A 61 4.08 4.44 11.38
CA PHE A 61 2.95 3.68 11.92
C PHE A 61 1.77 3.59 10.94
N LEU A 62 1.50 4.66 10.18
CA LEU A 62 0.52 4.63 9.09
C LEU A 62 0.93 3.64 8.00
N SER A 63 2.19 3.66 7.57
CA SER A 63 2.67 2.70 6.56
C SER A 63 2.68 1.27 7.08
N LEU A 64 3.00 1.06 8.36
CA LEU A 64 3.05 -0.25 9.00
C LEU A 64 1.64 -0.83 9.16
N SER A 65 0.68 -0.04 9.65
CA SER A 65 -0.71 -0.48 9.82
C SER A 65 -1.32 -0.87 8.49
N GLY A 66 -1.12 -0.05 7.45
CA GLY A 66 -1.55 -0.38 6.09
C GLY A 66 -0.90 -1.65 5.56
N ALA A 67 0.41 -1.83 5.77
CA ALA A 67 1.12 -3.02 5.30
C ALA A 67 0.64 -4.31 6.00
N VAL A 68 0.45 -4.26 7.32
CA VAL A 68 -0.04 -5.40 8.11
C VAL A 68 -1.48 -5.75 7.71
N ALA A 69 -2.38 -4.76 7.60
CA ALA A 69 -3.76 -5.00 7.20
C ALA A 69 -3.85 -5.59 5.78
N SER A 70 -3.07 -5.05 4.83
CA SER A 70 -2.96 -5.58 3.48
C SER A 70 -2.50 -7.03 3.45
N LEU A 71 -1.45 -7.36 4.20
CA LEU A 71 -0.97 -8.74 4.33
C LEU A 71 -2.09 -9.62 4.88
N LEU A 72 -2.68 -9.30 6.04
CA LEU A 72 -3.75 -10.12 6.64
C LEU A 72 -4.87 -10.44 5.66
N VAL A 73 -5.34 -9.44 4.91
CA VAL A 73 -6.37 -9.63 3.88
C VAL A 73 -5.86 -10.50 2.73
N LEU A 74 -4.62 -10.34 2.27
CA LEU A 74 -4.02 -11.24 1.27
C LEU A 74 -3.92 -12.69 1.78
N GLY A 75 -3.60 -12.91 3.05
CA GLY A 75 -3.49 -14.24 3.64
C GLY A 75 -4.84 -14.95 3.72
N ILE A 76 -5.92 -14.19 3.85
CA ILE A 76 -7.28 -14.70 3.70
C ILE A 76 -7.62 -14.91 2.22
N ALA A 77 -7.34 -13.92 1.36
CA ALA A 77 -7.71 -13.93 -0.06
C ALA A 77 -7.02 -15.04 -0.86
N VAL A 78 -5.79 -15.43 -0.51
CA VAL A 78 -5.09 -16.56 -1.16
C VAL A 78 -5.75 -17.91 -0.88
N ARG A 79 -6.50 -18.04 0.22
CA ARG A 79 -7.26 -19.25 0.55
C ARG A 79 -8.60 -19.34 -0.21
N LEU A 80 -9.00 -18.28 -0.90
CA LEU A 80 -10.24 -18.25 -1.68
C LEU A 80 -10.09 -18.91 -3.06
N PRO A 81 -11.20 -19.31 -3.71
CA PRO A 81 -11.14 -20.01 -5.00
C PRO A 81 -10.50 -19.14 -6.09
N LYS A 82 -9.37 -19.61 -6.66
CA LYS A 82 -8.60 -18.90 -7.70
C LYS A 82 -9.41 -18.51 -8.94
N ARG A 83 -10.51 -19.21 -9.23
CA ARG A 83 -11.44 -18.91 -10.33
C ARG A 83 -12.10 -17.53 -10.22
N TRP A 84 -12.37 -17.06 -8.99
CA TRP A 84 -13.00 -15.76 -8.73
C TRP A 84 -11.99 -14.77 -8.11
N PHE A 85 -11.01 -15.28 -7.35
CA PHE A 85 -10.04 -14.48 -6.61
C PHE A 85 -8.63 -14.53 -7.23
N GLY A 86 -8.47 -13.89 -8.37
CA GLY A 86 -7.18 -13.73 -9.05
C GLY A 86 -6.31 -12.58 -8.50
N PRO A 87 -5.17 -12.28 -9.17
CA PRO A 87 -4.25 -11.22 -8.76
C PRO A 87 -4.90 -9.82 -8.68
N VAL A 88 -5.89 -9.56 -9.54
CA VAL A 88 -6.62 -8.28 -9.57
C VAL A 88 -7.48 -8.09 -8.32
N SER A 89 -8.34 -9.06 -7.99
CA SER A 89 -9.16 -9.00 -6.77
C SER A 89 -8.31 -8.99 -5.50
N GLN A 90 -7.21 -9.75 -5.47
CA GLN A 90 -6.27 -9.75 -4.35
C GLN A 90 -5.66 -8.37 -4.13
N SER A 91 -5.25 -7.71 -5.22
CA SER A 91 -4.71 -6.36 -5.19
C SER A 91 -5.72 -5.31 -4.73
N ILE A 92 -6.96 -5.38 -5.20
CA ILE A 92 -8.03 -4.46 -4.79
C ILE A 92 -8.33 -4.64 -3.29
N LEU A 93 -8.52 -5.87 -2.82
CA LEU A 93 -8.76 -6.16 -1.40
C LEU A 93 -7.60 -5.67 -0.52
N ALA A 94 -6.36 -5.91 -0.95
CA ALA A 94 -5.16 -5.42 -0.30
C ALA A 94 -5.11 -3.88 -0.21
N ALA A 95 -5.47 -3.18 -1.29
CA ALA A 95 -5.51 -1.72 -1.34
C ALA A 95 -6.56 -1.13 -0.39
N PHE A 96 -7.75 -1.72 -0.35
CA PHE A 96 -8.80 -1.33 0.61
C PHE A 96 -8.36 -1.53 2.05
N ALA A 97 -7.76 -2.68 2.36
CA ALA A 97 -7.25 -2.97 3.70
C ALA A 97 -6.14 -1.99 4.11
N HIS A 98 -5.24 -1.67 3.17
CA HIS A 98 -4.14 -0.74 3.39
C HIS A 98 -4.65 0.67 3.73
N ILE A 99 -5.48 1.23 2.86
CA ILE A 99 -6.01 2.59 3.00
C ILE A 99 -6.97 2.67 4.19
N GLY A 100 -7.80 1.65 4.40
CA GLY A 100 -8.71 1.56 5.55
C GLY A 100 -7.96 1.58 6.89
N ALA A 101 -6.89 0.81 7.02
CA ALA A 101 -6.07 0.82 8.24
C ALA A 101 -5.36 2.16 8.46
N GLN A 102 -4.87 2.79 7.39
CA GLN A 102 -4.29 4.13 7.47
C GLN A 102 -5.30 5.17 7.93
N LEU A 103 -6.53 5.12 7.42
CA LEU A 103 -7.62 6.01 7.82
C LEU A 103 -7.99 5.84 9.29
N VAL A 104 -8.13 4.59 9.75
CA VAL A 104 -8.45 4.30 11.15
C VAL A 104 -7.36 4.81 12.08
N VAL A 105 -6.08 4.54 11.78
CA VAL A 105 -4.96 5.03 12.61
C VAL A 105 -4.84 6.55 12.54
N ALA A 106 -5.02 7.16 11.37
CA ALA A 106 -4.98 8.61 11.21
C ALA A 106 -6.10 9.29 12.03
N ARG A 107 -7.31 8.73 12.03
CA ARG A 107 -8.41 9.23 12.86
C ARG A 107 -8.10 9.12 14.35
N LEU A 108 -7.61 7.96 14.79
CA LEU A 108 -7.38 7.71 16.22
C LEU A 108 -6.23 8.52 16.79
N TRP A 109 -5.23 8.88 15.99
CA TRP A 109 -4.01 9.50 16.49
C TRP A 109 -3.77 10.94 16.02
N LEU A 110 -4.04 11.27 14.76
CA LEU A 110 -3.65 12.55 14.16
C LEU A 110 -4.82 13.53 14.07
N VAL A 111 -5.99 13.04 13.67
CA VAL A 111 -7.14 13.88 13.32
C VAL A 111 -8.39 13.31 13.99
N PRO A 112 -8.66 13.65 15.26
CA PRO A 112 -9.74 13.09 16.05
C PRO A 112 -11.10 13.75 15.70
N HIS A 113 -11.41 13.87 14.41
CA HIS A 113 -12.69 14.34 13.92
C HIS A 113 -13.15 13.51 12.72
N ASP A 114 -14.46 13.33 12.56
CA ASP A 114 -15.02 12.47 11.50
C ASP A 114 -14.91 13.06 10.09
N GLY A 115 -14.35 14.28 9.97
CA GLY A 115 -13.94 14.92 8.71
C GLY A 115 -13.19 13.99 7.73
N VAL A 116 -12.38 13.06 8.27
CA VAL A 116 -11.59 12.10 7.49
C VAL A 116 -12.47 11.12 6.70
N PHE A 117 -13.68 10.80 7.18
CA PHE A 117 -14.60 9.88 6.49
C PHE A 117 -15.36 10.51 5.33
N TYR A 118 -15.43 11.84 5.22
CA TYR A 118 -15.98 12.48 4.01
C TYR A 118 -15.12 12.21 2.78
N LEU A 119 -13.83 11.92 2.98
CA LEU A 119 -12.91 11.52 1.91
C LEU A 119 -12.96 10.02 1.61
N LEU A 120 -13.72 9.23 2.37
CA LEU A 120 -13.88 7.79 2.13
C LEU A 120 -14.25 7.44 0.68
N PRO A 121 -15.21 8.09 -0.01
CA PRO A 121 -15.49 7.79 -1.41
C PRO A 121 -14.29 8.03 -2.33
N VAL A 122 -13.51 9.08 -2.06
CA VAL A 122 -12.28 9.39 -2.81
C VAL A 122 -11.22 8.33 -2.58
N PHE A 123 -11.02 7.93 -1.32
CA PHE A 123 -10.07 6.87 -0.95
C PHE A 123 -10.48 5.49 -1.46
N ALA A 124 -11.78 5.18 -1.47
CA ALA A 124 -12.32 3.95 -2.04
C ALA A 124 -12.09 3.90 -3.56
N LEU A 125 -12.35 5.01 -4.26
CA LEU A 125 -12.05 5.12 -5.69
C LEU A 125 -10.56 4.93 -5.97
N ALA A 126 -9.70 5.58 -5.19
CA ALA A 126 -8.25 5.40 -5.28
C ALA A 126 -7.84 3.94 -5.02
N ALA A 127 -8.41 3.29 -4.01
CA ALA A 127 -8.15 1.88 -3.70
C ALA A 127 -8.51 0.96 -4.88
N VAL A 128 -9.64 1.20 -5.54
CA VAL A 128 -10.06 0.46 -6.74
C VAL A 128 -9.09 0.71 -7.89
N VAL A 129 -8.77 1.97 -8.20
CA VAL A 129 -7.90 2.33 -9.33
C VAL A 129 -6.50 1.76 -9.15
N PHE A 130 -5.86 2.04 -8.01
CA PHE A 130 -4.52 1.52 -7.72
C PHE A 130 -4.53 0.00 -7.58
N GLY A 131 -5.56 -0.57 -6.93
CA GLY A 131 -5.75 -2.01 -6.81
C GLY A 131 -5.83 -2.70 -8.17
N LEU A 132 -6.64 -2.17 -9.08
CA LEU A 132 -6.81 -2.68 -10.44
C LEU A 132 -5.50 -2.60 -11.22
N VAL A 133 -4.84 -1.44 -11.24
CA VAL A 133 -3.57 -1.23 -11.96
C VAL A 133 -2.50 -2.19 -11.45
N ASN A 134 -2.30 -2.26 -10.13
CA ASN A 134 -1.30 -3.13 -9.52
C ASN A 134 -1.59 -4.61 -9.79
N GLY A 135 -2.87 -4.99 -9.74
CA GLY A 135 -3.31 -6.35 -9.99
C GLY A 135 -3.14 -6.79 -11.44
N LEU A 136 -3.42 -5.90 -12.39
CA LEU A 136 -3.18 -6.14 -13.82
C LEU A 136 -1.68 -6.28 -14.12
N ILE A 137 -0.84 -5.42 -13.53
CA ILE A 137 0.61 -5.52 -13.69
C ILE A 137 1.12 -6.82 -13.09
N ALA A 138 0.72 -7.17 -11.86
CA ALA A 138 1.08 -8.44 -11.23
C ALA A 138 0.63 -9.64 -12.08
N ALA A 139 -0.60 -9.62 -12.61
CA ALA A 139 -1.10 -10.67 -13.49
C ALA A 139 -0.27 -10.82 -14.78
N ARG A 140 0.20 -9.72 -15.36
CA ARG A 140 1.09 -9.75 -16.53
C ARG A 140 2.50 -10.26 -16.20
N LEU A 141 3.03 -9.94 -15.01
CA LEU A 141 4.34 -10.40 -14.55
C LEU A 141 4.35 -11.88 -14.09
N LEU A 142 3.18 -12.45 -13.80
CA LEU A 142 3.01 -13.84 -13.38
C LEU A 142 2.64 -14.80 -14.53
N ARG A 143 2.34 -14.26 -15.71
CA ARG A 143 2.31 -15.02 -16.96
C ARG A 143 3.73 -15.26 -17.44
#